data_AF-A0AAX3XDQ5-F1
#
_entry.id   AF-A0AAX3XDQ5-F1
#
_cell.length_a   1.000
_cell.length_b   1.000
_cell.length_c   1.000
_cell.angle_alpha   90.00
_cell.angle_beta   90.00
_cell.angle_gamma   90.00
#
_symmetry.space_group_name_H-M   'P 1'
#
loop_
_entity.id
_entity.type
_entity.pdbx_description
1 polymer ?
#
loop_
_entity_poly.entity_id
_entity_poly.type
_entity_poly.pdbx_seq_one_letter_code
_entity_poly.pdbx_strand_id
1 'polypeptide(L)'
;MKQLKNLLLIGLFSLFLAACGDKTADMKADVDVLQQTLNTVLKQENGSALIQQLESAQTAEDKTKAYAAIIDNYKMVVKSIGELKIKTEEVKKVQAQYDAGLKSFIDLMQQSSDYVTQQPTPEQIKAYTELQAKTTQSLSDAEKALADLKAQIEAAQKK
;
A
#
# COMPACT_ATOMS: atom_id res chain seq x y z
N MET A 1 28.01 9.57 -55.19
CA MET A 1 27.50 8.57 -54.22
C MET A 1 27.30 9.19 -52.83
N LYS A 2 26.37 10.15 -52.70
CA LYS A 2 26.13 10.93 -51.45
C LYS A 2 24.65 10.90 -51.04
N GLN A 3 23.96 9.77 -51.23
CA GLN A 3 22.53 9.63 -50.91
C GLN A 3 22.21 8.35 -50.09
N LEU A 4 23.21 7.59 -49.65
CA LEU A 4 23.00 6.31 -48.96
C LEU A 4 23.26 6.34 -47.44
N LYS A 5 23.49 7.51 -46.85
CA LYS A 5 23.76 7.65 -45.40
C LYS A 5 22.56 8.13 -44.56
N ASN A 6 21.45 8.53 -45.19
CA ASN A 6 20.26 9.02 -44.48
C ASN A 6 19.17 7.98 -44.22
N LEU A 7 19.32 6.74 -44.71
CA LEU A 7 18.31 5.68 -44.53
C LEU A 7 18.54 4.80 -43.29
N LEU A 8 19.69 4.92 -42.62
CA LEU A 8 19.99 4.15 -41.39
C LEU A 8 19.68 4.89 -40.08
N LEU A 9 19.29 6.17 -40.15
CA LEU A 9 19.03 7.01 -38.96
C LEU A 9 17.55 7.08 -38.54
N ILE A 10 16.63 6.53 -39.34
CA ILE A 10 15.18 6.52 -39.04
C ILE A 10 14.76 5.19 -38.38
N GLY A 11 15.63 4.18 -38.32
CA GLY A 11 15.33 2.87 -37.74
C GLY A 11 15.61 2.71 -36.24
N LEU A 12 16.24 3.69 -35.58
CA LEU A 12 16.65 3.58 -34.17
C LEU A 12 15.70 4.28 -33.17
N PHE A 13 14.84 5.19 -33.62
CA PHE A 13 13.85 5.84 -32.76
C PHE A 13 12.59 4.99 -32.52
N SER A 14 12.26 4.06 -33.43
CA SER A 14 11.13 3.13 -33.28
C SER A 14 11.42 1.96 -32.34
N LEU A 15 12.69 1.66 -32.04
CA LEU A 15 13.07 0.57 -31.11
C LEU A 15 12.95 0.97 -29.63
N PHE A 16 13.00 2.27 -29.30
CA PHE A 16 12.77 2.75 -27.92
C PHE A 16 11.28 2.84 -27.56
N LEU A 17 10.40 2.99 -28.55
CA LEU A 17 8.95 3.05 -28.34
C LEU A 17 8.36 1.66 -28.04
N ALA A 18 8.91 0.60 -28.63
CA ALA A 18 8.51 -0.78 -28.35
C ALA A 18 8.90 -1.24 -26.93
N ALA A 19 10.11 -0.90 -26.46
CA ALA A 19 10.60 -1.30 -25.14
C ALA A 19 9.93 -0.54 -23.97
N CYS A 20 9.46 0.69 -24.20
CA CYS A 20 8.68 1.45 -23.21
C CYS A 20 7.20 1.02 -23.16
N GLY A 21 6.66 0.48 -24.27
CA GLY A 21 5.28 -0.03 -24.34
C GLY A 21 5.05 -1.20 -23.39
N ASP A 22 5.96 -2.19 -23.42
CA ASP A 22 5.88 -3.38 -22.55
C ASP A 22 6.01 -3.01 -21.07
N LYS A 23 6.97 -2.13 -20.73
CA LYS A 23 7.15 -1.67 -19.34
C LYS A 23 5.93 -0.90 -18.82
N THR A 24 5.33 -0.02 -19.63
CA THR A 24 4.15 0.76 -19.23
C THR A 24 2.92 -0.14 -19.06
N ALA A 25 2.76 -1.14 -19.93
CA ALA A 25 1.68 -2.12 -19.83
C ALA A 25 1.83 -3.03 -18.60
N ASP A 26 3.03 -3.53 -18.32
CA ASP A 26 3.31 -4.31 -17.10
C ASP A 26 3.10 -3.47 -15.83
N MET A 27 3.56 -2.22 -15.82
CA MET A 27 3.35 -1.32 -14.67
C MET A 27 1.86 -1.03 -14.46
N LYS A 28 1.09 -0.86 -15.54
CA LYS A 28 -0.36 -0.72 -15.46
C LYS A 28 -1.02 -1.97 -14.87
N ALA A 29 -0.67 -3.15 -15.36
CA ALA A 29 -1.22 -4.40 -14.86
C ALA A 29 -0.91 -4.59 -13.35
N ASP A 30 0.33 -4.31 -12.95
CA ASP A 30 0.75 -4.40 -11.55
C ASP A 30 0.02 -3.38 -10.66
N VAL A 31 -0.11 -2.12 -11.10
CA VAL A 31 -0.86 -1.07 -10.38
C VAL A 31 -2.32 -1.45 -10.23
N ASP A 32 -2.95 -1.95 -11.30
CA ASP A 32 -4.36 -2.37 -11.29
C ASP A 32 -4.56 -3.53 -10.31
N VAL A 33 -3.69 -4.54 -10.32
CA VAL A 33 -3.73 -5.68 -9.39
C VAL A 33 -3.55 -5.24 -7.95
N LEU A 34 -2.56 -4.38 -7.66
CA LEU A 34 -2.34 -3.85 -6.31
C LEU A 34 -3.55 -3.05 -5.83
N GLN A 35 -4.06 -2.13 -6.64
CA GLN A 35 -5.22 -1.30 -6.29
C GLN A 35 -6.49 -2.14 -6.11
N GLN A 36 -6.74 -3.10 -6.99
CA GLN A 36 -7.89 -3.99 -6.89
C GLN A 36 -7.83 -4.81 -5.60
N THR A 37 -6.65 -5.34 -5.27
CA THR A 37 -6.45 -6.11 -4.03
C THR A 37 -6.73 -5.24 -2.83
N LEU A 38 -6.08 -4.07 -2.72
CA LEU A 38 -6.31 -3.09 -1.65
C LEU A 38 -7.79 -2.77 -1.49
N ASN A 39 -8.48 -2.42 -2.57
CA ASN A 39 -9.90 -2.11 -2.55
C ASN A 39 -10.77 -3.29 -2.13
N THR A 40 -10.42 -4.50 -2.55
CA THR A 40 -11.20 -5.70 -2.28
C THR A 40 -11.04 -6.09 -0.82
N VAL A 41 -9.81 -6.26 -0.36
CA VAL A 41 -9.55 -6.72 1.00
C VAL A 41 -9.97 -5.66 2.02
N LEU A 42 -9.65 -4.38 1.83
CA LEU A 42 -10.06 -3.33 2.79
C LEU A 42 -11.59 -3.14 2.86
N LYS A 43 -12.32 -3.41 1.76
CA LYS A 43 -13.80 -3.37 1.77
C LYS A 43 -14.43 -4.65 2.33
N GLN A 44 -13.94 -5.82 1.93
CA GLN A 44 -14.46 -7.13 2.38
C GLN A 44 -14.34 -7.28 3.88
N GLU A 45 -13.23 -6.78 4.41
CA GLU A 45 -12.92 -6.84 5.81
C GLU A 45 -13.74 -5.86 6.69
N ASN A 46 -14.67 -5.12 6.09
CA ASN A 46 -15.73 -4.39 6.78
C ASN A 46 -15.19 -3.45 7.89
N GLY A 47 -14.11 -2.72 7.59
CA GLY A 47 -13.40 -1.89 8.58
C GLY A 47 -14.29 -0.94 9.37
N SER A 48 -15.36 -0.41 8.77
CA SER A 48 -16.34 0.43 9.47
C SER A 48 -17.12 -0.33 10.55
N ALA A 49 -17.47 -1.60 10.31
CA ALA A 49 -18.15 -2.41 11.31
C ALA A 49 -17.22 -2.76 12.48
N LEU A 50 -15.95 -3.04 12.21
CA LEU A 50 -14.94 -3.31 13.24
C LEU A 50 -14.64 -2.07 14.08
N ILE A 51 -14.56 -0.89 13.46
CA ILE A 51 -14.43 0.39 14.18
C ILE A 51 -15.67 0.62 15.04
N GLN A 52 -16.87 0.42 14.51
CA GLN A 52 -18.11 0.58 15.26
C GLN A 52 -18.19 -0.40 16.45
N GLN A 53 -17.73 -1.64 16.28
CA GLN A 53 -17.62 -2.60 17.39
C GLN A 53 -16.71 -2.06 18.50
N LEU A 54 -15.53 -1.57 18.14
CA LEU A 54 -14.59 -0.97 19.09
C LEU A 54 -15.19 0.26 19.81
N GLU A 55 -15.88 1.14 19.08
CA GLU A 55 -16.55 2.32 19.65
C GLU A 55 -17.70 1.96 20.58
N SER A 56 -18.43 0.88 20.28
CA SER A 56 -19.55 0.39 21.09
C SER A 56 -19.12 -0.43 22.31
N ALA A 57 -17.86 -0.84 22.39
CA ALA A 57 -17.35 -1.71 23.44
C ALA A 57 -17.32 -1.00 24.81
N GLN A 58 -18.05 -1.54 25.77
CA GLN A 58 -18.25 -0.90 27.08
C GLN A 58 -17.24 -1.39 28.13
N THR A 59 -16.77 -2.63 28.01
CA THR A 59 -15.84 -3.23 28.96
C THR A 59 -14.42 -3.31 28.39
N ALA A 60 -13.43 -3.47 29.28
CA ALA A 60 -12.07 -3.74 28.87
C ALA A 60 -11.96 -5.02 28.02
N GLU A 61 -12.69 -6.07 28.42
CA GLU A 61 -12.74 -7.34 27.69
C GLU A 61 -13.30 -7.17 26.27
N ASP A 62 -14.40 -6.43 26.12
CA ASP A 62 -15.01 -6.17 24.81
C ASP A 62 -14.09 -5.36 23.90
N LYS A 63 -13.37 -4.37 24.46
CA LYS A 63 -12.39 -3.57 23.71
C LYS A 63 -11.21 -4.42 23.24
N THR A 64 -10.66 -5.27 24.11
CA THR A 64 -9.59 -6.20 23.73
C THR A 64 -10.05 -7.17 22.64
N LYS A 65 -11.28 -7.69 22.71
CA LYS A 65 -11.87 -8.52 21.64
C LYS A 65 -12.02 -7.76 20.33
N ALA A 66 -12.49 -6.51 20.38
CA ALA A 66 -12.62 -5.67 19.19
C ALA A 66 -11.26 -5.36 18.55
N TYR A 67 -10.23 -5.03 19.34
CA TYR A 67 -8.87 -4.86 18.82
C TYR A 67 -8.31 -6.14 18.22
N ALA A 68 -8.50 -7.30 18.85
CA ALA A 68 -8.07 -8.58 18.30
C ALA A 68 -8.70 -8.86 16.94
N ALA A 69 -9.99 -8.58 16.77
CA ALA A 69 -10.68 -8.70 15.49
C ALA A 69 -10.07 -7.77 14.43
N ILE A 70 -9.80 -6.49 14.75
CA ILE A 70 -9.13 -5.54 13.85
C ILE A 70 -7.72 -6.04 13.47
N ILE A 71 -6.96 -6.54 14.44
CA ILE A 71 -5.59 -7.04 14.22
C ILE A 71 -5.59 -8.22 13.26
N ASP A 72 -6.41 -9.24 13.52
CA ASP A 72 -6.45 -10.44 12.68
C ASP A 72 -6.92 -10.15 11.27
N ASN A 73 -7.85 -9.20 11.16
CA ASN A 73 -8.32 -8.68 9.91
C ASN A 73 -7.20 -8.02 9.08
N TYR A 74 -6.47 -7.07 9.67
CA TYR A 74 -5.36 -6.40 8.98
C TYR A 74 -4.18 -7.34 8.69
N LYS A 75 -3.97 -8.41 9.48
CA LYS A 75 -3.02 -9.48 9.13
C LYS A 75 -3.41 -10.19 7.81
N MET A 76 -4.70 -10.42 7.57
CA MET A 76 -5.18 -10.98 6.30
C MET A 76 -4.96 -10.01 5.13
N VAL A 77 -5.17 -8.72 5.34
CA VAL A 77 -4.86 -7.67 4.36
C VAL A 77 -3.37 -7.67 4.01
N VAL A 78 -2.49 -7.63 5.02
CA VAL A 78 -1.02 -7.68 4.84
C VAL A 78 -0.61 -8.93 4.06
N LYS A 79 -1.15 -10.09 4.43
CA LYS A 79 -0.88 -11.35 3.72
C LYS A 79 -1.30 -11.26 2.25
N SER A 80 -2.51 -10.79 1.98
CA SER A 80 -3.05 -10.69 0.62
C SER A 80 -2.24 -9.76 -0.27
N ILE A 81 -1.75 -8.64 0.28
CA ILE A 81 -0.87 -7.71 -0.43
C ILE A 81 0.50 -8.36 -0.66
N GLY A 82 1.07 -9.02 0.35
CA GLY A 82 2.38 -9.67 0.24
C GLY A 82 2.43 -10.84 -0.75
N GLU A 83 1.29 -11.50 -1.01
CA GLU A 83 1.17 -12.60 -1.97
C GLU A 83 1.06 -12.13 -3.44
N LEU A 84 0.91 -10.82 -3.68
CA LEU A 84 0.84 -10.29 -5.05
C LEU A 84 2.17 -10.46 -5.78
N LYS A 85 2.10 -11.09 -6.95
CA LYS A 85 3.24 -11.29 -7.86
C LYS A 85 3.44 -10.07 -8.75
N ILE A 86 3.94 -8.99 -8.16
CA ILE A 86 4.27 -7.75 -8.86
C ILE A 86 5.56 -7.92 -9.65
N LYS A 87 5.56 -7.52 -10.93
CA LYS A 87 6.72 -7.67 -11.83
C LYS A 87 7.64 -6.46 -11.78
N THR A 88 7.07 -5.27 -11.81
CA THR A 88 7.76 -3.98 -11.93
C THR A 88 8.32 -3.51 -10.59
N GLU A 89 9.56 -3.03 -10.61
CA GLU A 89 10.25 -2.56 -9.40
C GLU A 89 9.58 -1.34 -8.78
N GLU A 90 8.98 -0.48 -9.61
CA GLU A 90 8.21 0.67 -9.18
C GLU A 90 7.02 0.27 -8.31
N VAL A 91 6.24 -0.72 -8.75
CA VAL A 91 5.06 -1.18 -8.01
C VAL A 91 5.46 -2.04 -6.81
N LYS A 92 6.56 -2.81 -6.87
CA LYS A 92 7.10 -3.55 -5.71
C LYS A 92 7.44 -2.62 -4.55
N LYS A 93 8.00 -1.44 -4.84
CA LYS A 93 8.28 -0.43 -3.81
C LYS A 93 6.99 0.04 -3.13
N VAL A 94 5.95 0.31 -3.90
CA VAL A 94 4.64 0.72 -3.36
C VAL A 94 4.00 -0.41 -2.55
N GLN A 95 4.04 -1.64 -3.05
CA GLN A 95 3.60 -2.84 -2.32
C GLN A 95 4.31 -2.97 -0.97
N ALA A 96 5.64 -2.80 -0.95
CA ALA A 96 6.43 -2.85 0.28
C ALA A 96 6.10 -1.71 1.25
N GLN A 97 5.79 -0.51 0.75
CA GLN A 97 5.35 0.62 1.58
C GLN A 97 3.99 0.33 2.24
N TYR A 98 3.03 -0.24 1.49
CA TYR A 98 1.76 -0.68 2.07
C TYR A 98 1.96 -1.78 3.11
N ASP A 99 2.76 -2.81 2.81
CA ASP A 99 3.08 -3.89 3.76
C ASP A 99 3.67 -3.34 5.07
N ALA A 100 4.65 -2.45 4.99
CA ALA A 100 5.27 -1.83 6.16
C ALA A 100 4.30 -0.93 6.96
N GLY A 101 3.51 -0.11 6.26
CA GLY A 101 2.52 0.78 6.88
C GLY A 101 1.42 0.00 7.60
N LEU A 102 0.89 -1.05 6.97
CA LEU A 102 -0.15 -1.90 7.55
C LEU A 102 0.36 -2.75 8.72
N LYS A 103 1.60 -3.24 8.67
CA LYS A 103 2.24 -3.87 9.84
C LYS A 103 2.38 -2.90 11.01
N SER A 104 2.77 -1.65 10.74
CA SER A 104 2.85 -0.62 11.79
C SER A 104 1.46 -0.29 12.37
N PHE A 105 0.41 -0.32 11.54
CA PHE A 105 -0.97 -0.21 12.01
C PHE A 105 -1.39 -1.37 12.92
N ILE A 106 -1.02 -2.60 12.58
CA ILE A 106 -1.25 -3.77 13.46
C ILE A 106 -0.56 -3.57 14.81
N ASP A 107 0.69 -3.10 14.81
CA ASP A 107 1.44 -2.83 16.05
C ASP A 107 0.76 -1.73 16.89
N LEU A 108 0.20 -0.70 16.26
CA LEU A 108 -0.59 0.32 16.95
C LEU A 108 -1.82 -0.29 17.62
N MET A 109 -2.58 -1.11 16.90
CA MET A 109 -3.78 -1.74 17.45
C MET A 109 -3.44 -2.69 18.61
N GLN A 110 -2.29 -3.39 18.53
CA GLN A 110 -1.80 -4.21 19.61
C GLN A 110 -1.49 -3.36 20.86
N GLN A 111 -0.73 -2.27 20.71
CA GLN A 111 -0.44 -1.38 21.85
C GLN A 111 -1.72 -0.74 22.41
N SER A 112 -2.65 -0.32 21.55
CA SER A 112 -3.95 0.20 21.99
C SER A 112 -4.71 -0.84 22.83
N SER A 113 -4.70 -2.11 22.41
CA SER A 113 -5.30 -3.21 23.16
C SER A 113 -4.63 -3.42 24.51
N ASP A 114 -3.30 -3.38 24.57
CA ASP A 114 -2.57 -3.56 25.82
C ASP A 114 -2.93 -2.43 26.82
N TYR A 115 -3.05 -1.19 26.33
CA TYR A 115 -3.39 -0.03 27.15
C TYR A 115 -4.83 0.00 27.67
N VAL A 116 -5.72 -0.85 27.13
CA VAL A 116 -7.06 -1.05 27.71
C VAL A 116 -6.97 -1.66 29.11
N THR A 117 -5.99 -2.53 29.33
CA THR A 117 -5.85 -3.31 30.58
C THR A 117 -4.70 -2.83 31.45
N GLN A 118 -3.77 -2.06 30.89
CA GLN A 118 -2.58 -1.55 31.56
C GLN A 118 -2.45 -0.05 31.36
N GLN A 119 -2.22 0.70 32.43
CA GLN A 119 -1.90 2.12 32.29
C GLN A 119 -0.49 2.29 31.67
N PRO A 120 -0.36 3.01 30.54
CA PRO A 120 0.94 3.20 29.90
C PRO A 120 1.84 4.16 30.70
N THR A 121 3.15 3.92 30.68
CA THR A 121 4.14 4.88 31.18
C THR A 121 4.30 6.08 30.24
N PRO A 122 4.89 7.20 30.69
CA PRO A 122 5.21 8.32 29.81
C PRO A 122 6.05 7.94 28.58
N GLU A 123 7.01 7.02 28.75
CA GLU A 123 7.85 6.51 27.67
C GLU A 123 7.03 5.69 26.66
N GLN A 124 6.08 4.88 27.16
CA GLN A 124 5.16 4.11 26.33
C GLN A 124 4.19 5.01 25.55
N ILE A 125 3.70 6.10 26.16
CA ILE A 125 2.88 7.11 25.47
C ILE A 125 3.69 7.78 24.36
N LYS A 126 4.95 8.14 24.63
CA LYS A 126 5.84 8.74 23.63
C LYS A 126 6.09 7.80 22.46
N ALA A 127 6.46 6.55 22.73
CA ALA A 127 6.68 5.54 21.71
C ALA A 127 5.42 5.26 20.87
N TYR A 128 4.25 5.21 21.52
CA TYR A 128 2.97 5.07 20.83
C TYR A 128 2.70 6.25 19.89
N THR A 129 2.96 7.48 20.34
CA THR A 129 2.75 8.69 19.53
C THR A 129 3.69 8.72 18.31
N GLU A 130 4.94 8.34 18.51
CA GLU A 130 5.92 8.22 17.42
C GLU A 130 5.52 7.14 16.41
N LEU A 131 5.07 5.98 16.89
CA LEU A 131 4.56 4.91 16.04
C LEU A 131 3.30 5.35 15.27
N GLN A 132 2.42 6.13 15.91
CA GLN A 132 1.21 6.66 15.29
C GLN A 132 1.56 7.60 14.14
N ALA A 133 2.44 8.57 14.39
CA ALA A 133 2.91 9.50 13.37
C ALA A 133 3.59 8.77 12.20
N LYS A 134 4.47 7.81 12.51
CA LYS A 134 5.16 7.00 11.50
C LYS A 134 4.19 6.17 10.66
N THR A 135 3.19 5.55 11.28
CA THR A 135 2.21 4.72 10.57
C THR A 135 1.37 5.55 9.61
N THR A 136 0.84 6.68 10.09
CA THR A 136 0.07 7.61 9.25
C THR A 136 0.91 8.12 8.08
N GLN A 137 2.15 8.52 8.33
CA GLN A 137 3.06 8.98 7.29
C GLN A 137 3.35 7.88 6.26
N SER A 138 3.66 6.66 6.71
CA SER A 138 3.99 5.54 5.83
C SER A 138 2.82 5.15 4.92
N LEU A 139 1.58 5.14 5.44
CA LEU A 139 0.39 4.82 4.64
C LEU A 139 0.08 5.95 3.66
N SER A 140 0.19 7.22 4.08
CA SER A 140 0.02 8.39 3.20
C SER A 140 1.05 8.40 2.06
N ASP A 141 2.32 8.08 2.36
CA ASP A 141 3.37 7.97 1.35
C ASP A 141 3.12 6.83 0.37
N ALA A 142 2.60 5.69 0.84
CA ALA A 142 2.22 4.56 -0.03
C ALA A 142 1.07 4.93 -0.98
N GLU A 143 0.03 5.60 -0.45
CA GLU A 143 -1.10 6.09 -1.23
C GLU A 143 -0.67 7.11 -2.28
N LYS A 144 0.18 8.06 -1.89
CA LYS A 144 0.74 9.03 -2.82
C LYS A 144 1.57 8.36 -3.90
N ALA A 145 2.46 7.43 -3.54
CA ALA A 145 3.29 6.73 -4.51
C ALA A 145 2.43 5.93 -5.52
N LEU A 146 1.35 5.29 -5.05
CA LEU A 146 0.39 4.62 -5.95
C LEU A 146 -0.30 5.60 -6.90
N ALA A 147 -0.71 6.77 -6.40
CA ALA A 147 -1.30 7.83 -7.23
C ALA A 147 -0.31 8.38 -8.27
N ASP A 148 0.95 8.59 -7.87
CA ASP A 148 2.01 9.07 -8.75
C ASP A 148 2.32 8.05 -9.86
N LEU A 149 2.29 6.74 -9.58
CA LEU A 149 2.44 5.70 -10.60
C LEU A 149 1.28 5.69 -11.60
N LYS A 150 0.04 5.87 -11.13
CA LYS A 150 -1.13 5.98 -12.02
C LYS A 150 -1.03 7.19 -12.93
N ALA A 151 -0.65 8.35 -12.39
CA ALA A 151 -0.46 9.56 -13.18
C ALA A 151 0.63 9.38 -14.25
N GLN A 152 1.72 8.68 -13.92
CA GLN A 152 2.78 8.34 -14.88
C GLN A 152 2.28 7.42 -16.01
N ILE A 153 1.49 6.39 -15.69
CA ILE A 153 0.87 5.49 -16.68
C ILE A 153 -0.04 6.29 -17.62
N GLU A 154 -0.92 7.13 -17.09
CA GLU A 154 -1.85 7.93 -17.88
C GLU A 154 -1.13 8.93 -18.79
N ALA A 155 -0.06 9.56 -18.30
CA ALA A 155 0.76 10.48 -19.08
C ALA A 155 1.52 9.77 -20.22
N ALA A 156 1.95 8.52 -19.99
CA ALA A 156 2.61 7.71 -21.01
C ALA A 156 1.65 7.24 -22.11
N GLN A 157 0.37 7.03 -21.79
CA GLN A 157 -0.66 6.60 -22.75
C GLN A 157 -1.18 7.72 -23.68
N LYS A 158 -0.94 8.99 -23.32
CA LYS A 158 -1.38 10.17 -24.10
C LYS A 158 -0.33 10.67 -25.10
N LYS A 159 0.84 10.04 -25.15
CA LYS A 159 1.96 10.39 -26.04
C LYS A 159 2.05 9.39 -27.18
#